data_AF-A0A9P5PID9-F1
#
_entry.id   AF-A0A9P5PID9-F1
#
_cell.length_a   1.000
_cell.length_b   1.000
_cell.length_c   1.000
_cell.angle_alpha   90.00
_cell.angle_beta   90.00
_cell.angle_gamma   90.00
#
_symmetry.space_group_name_H-M   'P 1'
#
loop_
_entity.id
_entity.type
_entity.pdbx_description
1 polymer ?
#
loop_
_entity_poly.entity_id
_entity_poly.type
_entity_poly.pdbx_seq_one_letter_code
_entity_poly.pdbx_strand_id
1 'polypeptide(L)'
;MTNLTTLCLQCGYSAEDIIPRISPPTSRDNILCHSNKCLTEDKECTTRFFVTEGQLKLATLENRITLVKALLGELEVTKDELEVAISEKKKLLHPIRSFPTELLKEVFLHGAGFYSDAREHFRSGSHSLDVKAAPWLYGQVSHRWREVALSTPLLWAWVLIFRVISQAKLK
;
A
#
# COMPACT_ATOMS: atom_id res chain seq x y z
N MET A 1 -0.12 -25.04 40.61
CA MET A 1 1.32 -25.08 40.28
C MET A 1 1.39 -25.05 38.75
N THR A 2 1.68 -23.97 38.04
CA THR A 2 2.66 -22.90 38.18
C THR A 2 2.12 -21.61 37.52
N ASN A 3 2.08 -20.48 38.25
CA ASN A 3 1.91 -19.17 37.63
C ASN A 3 3.23 -18.80 36.95
N LEU A 4 3.35 -19.04 35.65
CA LEU A 4 4.41 -18.43 34.85
C LEU A 4 4.00 -16.98 34.61
N THR A 5 4.52 -16.08 35.42
CA THR A 5 4.59 -14.64 35.11
C THR A 5 5.43 -14.47 33.86
N THR A 6 4.78 -14.50 32.70
CA THR A 6 5.41 -14.39 31.39
C THR A 6 5.80 -12.94 31.15
N LEU A 7 7.01 -12.59 31.58
CA LEU A 7 7.68 -11.38 31.13
C LEU A 7 8.02 -11.57 29.64
N CYS A 8 7.56 -10.68 28.78
CA CYS A 8 7.89 -10.75 27.37
C CYS A 8 9.39 -10.47 27.19
N LEU A 9 10.16 -11.44 26.69
CA LEU A 9 11.60 -11.27 26.44
C LEU A 9 11.89 -10.25 25.34
N GLN A 10 10.90 -9.99 24.47
CA GLN A 10 11.03 -9.05 23.39
C GLN A 10 10.77 -7.61 23.84
N CYS A 11 9.76 -7.34 24.67
CA CYS A 11 9.37 -5.96 25.05
C CYS A 11 9.32 -5.66 26.55
N GLY A 12 9.67 -6.63 27.40
CA GLY A 12 9.68 -6.51 28.85
C GLY A 12 8.29 -6.40 29.49
N TYR A 13 7.21 -6.61 28.71
CA TYR A 13 5.84 -6.51 29.21
C TYR A 13 5.52 -7.65 30.20
N SER A 14 4.99 -7.30 31.37
CA SER A 14 4.35 -8.23 32.30
C SER A 14 2.90 -7.80 32.56
N ALA A 15 1.98 -8.77 32.66
CA ALA A 15 0.59 -8.50 33.03
C ALA A 15 0.44 -7.98 34.47
N GLU A 16 1.48 -8.14 35.31
CA GLU A 16 1.55 -7.63 36.67
C GLU A 16 2.18 -6.22 36.77
N ASP A 17 2.52 -5.59 35.64
CA ASP A 17 2.97 -4.20 35.61
C ASP A 17 1.83 -3.23 35.96
N ILE A 18 1.48 -3.19 37.24
CA ILE A 18 0.62 -2.16 37.80
C ILE A 18 1.42 -0.87 37.66
N ILE A 19 1.00 -0.01 36.73
CA ILE A 19 1.46 1.38 36.66
C ILE A 19 1.32 1.93 38.09
N PRO A 20 2.43 2.30 38.77
CA PRO A 20 2.35 2.75 40.14
C PRO A 20 1.41 3.94 40.19
N ARG A 21 0.29 3.80 40.93
CA ARG A 21 -0.64 4.90 41.12
C ARG A 21 0.09 5.94 41.98
N ILE A 22 0.63 6.97 41.34
CA ILE A 22 1.32 8.05 42.04
C ILE A 22 0.27 8.73 42.93
N SER A 23 0.45 8.60 44.25
CA SER A 23 -0.42 9.31 45.19
C SER A 23 -0.10 10.80 45.10
N PRO A 24 -1.11 11.68 44.97
CA PRO A 24 -0.87 13.11 44.90
C PRO A 24 -0.16 13.61 46.17
N PRO A 25 0.73 14.61 46.07
CA PRO A 25 1.42 15.17 47.23
C PRO A 25 0.38 15.67 48.25
N THR A 26 0.58 15.32 49.52
CA THR A 26 -0.37 15.73 50.55
C THR A 26 -0.24 17.22 50.82
N SER A 27 -1.29 17.82 51.38
CA SER A 27 -1.30 19.24 51.78
C SER A 27 -0.16 19.58 52.76
N ARG A 28 0.38 18.60 53.49
CA ARG A 28 1.54 18.76 54.38
C ARG A 28 2.87 18.83 53.62
N ASP A 29 3.00 18.08 52.53
CA ASP A 29 4.20 18.08 51.68
C ASP A 29 4.33 19.42 50.96
N ASN A 30 3.22 19.97 50.47
CA ASN A 30 3.18 21.30 49.86
C ASN A 30 3.63 22.40 50.84
N ILE A 31 3.20 22.35 52.11
CA ILE A 31 3.61 23.33 53.14
C ILE A 31 5.12 23.23 53.43
N LEU A 32 5.67 22.00 53.46
CA LEU A 32 7.11 21.77 53.63
C LEU A 32 7.90 22.29 52.42
N CYS A 33 7.41 22.09 51.19
CA CYS A 33 8.03 22.64 49.97
C CYS A 33 8.05 24.18 49.93
N HIS A 34 7.18 24.84 50.70
CA HIS A 34 7.08 26.31 50.78
C HIS A 34 7.61 26.89 52.09
N SER A 35 8.31 26.10 52.91
CA SER A 35 8.86 26.53 54.19
C SER A 35 10.34 26.17 54.31
N ASN A 36 11.20 27.10 54.76
CA ASN A 36 12.61 26.82 55.05
C ASN A 36 12.82 25.99 56.35
N LYS A 37 11.81 25.22 56.78
CA LYS A 37 11.89 24.36 57.97
C LYS A 37 12.71 23.12 57.64
N CYS A 38 13.69 22.83 58.49
CA CYS A 38 14.52 21.63 58.35
C CYS A 38 13.67 20.37 58.56
N LEU A 39 13.89 19.35 57.74
CA LEU A 39 13.25 18.04 57.95
C LEU A 39 13.92 17.32 59.12
N THR A 40 13.15 16.53 59.86
CA THR A 40 13.68 15.58 60.84
C THR A 40 14.47 14.49 60.10
N GLU A 41 15.56 13.97 60.69
CA GLU A 41 16.43 12.96 60.05
C GLU A 41 15.66 11.76 59.48
N ASP A 42 14.68 11.24 60.24
CA ASP A 42 13.80 10.14 59.80
C ASP A 42 13.04 10.48 58.49
N LYS A 43 12.48 11.70 58.41
CA LYS A 43 11.76 12.15 57.21
C LYS A 43 12.68 12.43 56.03
N GLU A 44 13.89 12.91 56.29
CA GLU A 44 14.90 13.08 55.24
C GLU A 44 15.26 11.70 54.65
N CYS A 45 15.48 10.71 55.51
CA CYS A 45 15.77 9.34 55.08
C CYS A 45 14.64 8.76 54.22
N THR A 46 13.39 8.83 54.68
CA THR A 46 12.23 8.31 53.92
C THR A 46 12.05 9.03 52.58
N THR A 47 12.27 10.35 52.56
CA THR A 47 12.14 11.15 51.32
C THR A 47 13.25 10.79 50.33
N ARG A 48 14.49 10.63 50.79
CA ARG A 48 15.61 10.20 49.94
C ARG A 48 15.38 8.80 49.38
N PHE A 49 14.91 7.87 50.20
CA PHE A 49 14.56 6.51 49.76
C PHE A 49 13.49 6.55 48.65
N PHE A 50 12.40 7.31 48.86
CA PHE A 50 11.35 7.48 47.86
C PHE A 50 11.88 8.06 46.55
N VAL A 51 12.76 9.07 46.60
CA VAL A 51 13.39 9.64 45.39
C VAL A 51 14.22 8.58 44.67
N THR A 52 15.06 7.82 45.37
CA THR A 52 15.90 6.79 44.75
C THR A 52 15.07 5.66 44.13
N GLU A 53 14.02 5.21 44.82
CA GLU A 53 13.12 4.17 44.31
C GLU A 53 12.33 4.68 43.09
N GLY A 54 11.86 5.93 43.13
CA GLY A 54 11.17 6.60 42.03
C GLY A 54 12.06 6.73 40.79
N GLN A 55 13.33 7.11 40.97
CA GLN A 55 14.31 7.22 39.89
C GLN A 55 14.57 5.85 39.21
N LEU A 56 14.70 4.77 39.98
CA LEU A 56 14.86 3.42 39.44
C LEU A 56 13.65 2.97 38.63
N LYS A 57 12.44 3.25 39.12
CA LYS A 57 11.18 2.94 38.40
C LYS A 57 11.05 3.76 37.11
N LEU A 58 11.40 5.05 37.14
CA LEU A 58 11.41 5.90 35.95
C LEU A 58 12.37 5.37 34.89
N ALA A 59 13.62 5.06 35.26
CA ALA A 59 14.61 4.50 34.34
C ALA A 59 14.11 3.17 33.72
N THR A 60 13.45 2.33 34.51
CA THR A 60 12.84 1.09 34.02
C THR A 60 11.74 1.34 33.00
N LEU A 61 10.85 2.32 33.25
CA LEU A 61 9.79 2.70 32.31
C LEU A 61 10.35 3.30 31.03
N GLU A 62 11.37 4.15 31.11
CA GLU A 62 12.04 4.73 29.95
C GLU A 62 12.69 3.65 29.06
N ASN A 63 13.37 2.68 29.67
CA ASN A 63 13.92 1.53 28.95
C ASN A 63 12.85 0.70 28.24
N ARG A 64 11.68 0.54 28.86
CA ARG A 64 10.55 -0.17 28.22
C ARG A 64 9.94 0.63 27.07
N ILE A 65 9.77 1.94 27.25
CA ILE A 65 9.26 2.82 26.20
C ILE A 65 10.19 2.80 24.99
N THR A 66 11.49 2.89 25.21
CA THR A 66 12.47 2.84 24.11
C THR A 66 12.44 1.50 23.38
N LEU A 67 12.34 0.39 24.10
CA LEU A 67 12.21 -0.93 23.50
C LEU A 67 10.92 -1.05 22.67
N VAL A 68 9.76 -0.74 23.25
CA VAL A 68 8.47 -0.84 22.54
C VAL A 68 8.46 0.04 21.29
N LYS A 69 9.06 1.23 21.35
CA LYS A 69 9.20 2.11 20.17
C LYS A 69 10.08 1.50 19.09
N ALA A 70 11.19 0.87 19.45
CA ALA A 70 12.06 0.20 18.49
C ALA A 70 11.34 -0.96 17.79
N LEU A 71 10.67 -1.81 18.57
CA LEU A 71 9.88 -2.93 18.05
C LEU A 71 8.73 -2.46 17.16
N LEU A 72 8.05 -1.37 17.54
CA LEU A 72 7.01 -0.77 16.70
C LEU A 72 7.59 -0.33 15.35
N GLY A 73 8.73 0.35 15.35
CA GLY A 73 9.41 0.78 14.12
C GLY A 73 9.77 -0.39 13.20
N GLU A 74 10.30 -1.49 13.75
CA GLU A 74 10.59 -2.70 12.97
C GLU A 74 9.33 -3.32 12.34
N LEU A 75 8.23 -3.38 13.09
CA LEU A 75 6.96 -3.90 12.59
C LEU A 75 6.34 -3.00 11.52
N GLU A 76 6.45 -1.68 11.66
CA GLU A 76 5.97 -0.71 10.66
C GLU A 76 6.73 -0.86 9.34
N VAL A 77 8.07 -0.96 9.38
CA VAL A 77 8.89 -1.22 8.18
C VAL A 77 8.48 -2.53 7.51
N THR A 78 8.37 -3.61 8.30
CA THR A 78 7.98 -4.93 7.77
C THR A 78 6.59 -4.90 7.14
N LYS A 79 5.64 -4.19 7.76
CA LYS A 79 4.29 -4.01 7.25
C LYS A 79 4.31 -3.32 5.89
N ASP A 80 5.06 -2.23 5.77
CA ASP A 80 5.10 -1.44 4.54
C ASP A 80 5.76 -2.23 3.39
N GLU A 81 6.84 -2.96 3.67
CA GLU A 81 7.47 -3.88 2.71
C GLU A 81 6.49 -4.96 2.22
N LEU A 82 5.71 -5.53 3.14
CA LEU A 82 4.73 -6.56 2.81
C LEU A 82 3.57 -6.00 2.00
N GLU A 83 3.09 -4.78 2.28
CA GLU A 83 2.05 -4.11 1.49
C GLU A 83 2.51 -3.89 0.04
N VAL A 84 3.76 -3.44 -0.15
CA VAL A 84 4.36 -3.29 -1.48
C VAL A 84 4.42 -4.64 -2.19
N ALA A 85 4.93 -5.68 -1.52
CA ALA A 85 5.00 -7.01 -2.10
C ALA A 85 3.62 -7.53 -2.51
N ILE A 86 2.60 -7.43 -1.64
CA ILE A 86 1.23 -7.86 -1.97
C ILE A 86 0.69 -7.10 -3.18
N SER A 87 0.89 -5.79 -3.25
CA SER A 87 0.46 -4.95 -4.37
C SER A 87 1.06 -5.42 -5.70
N GLU A 88 2.37 -5.70 -5.73
CA GLU A 88 3.03 -6.26 -6.91
C GLU A 88 2.43 -7.59 -7.34
N LYS A 89 2.19 -8.50 -6.39
CA LYS A 89 1.71 -9.85 -6.69
C LYS A 89 0.25 -9.81 -7.15
N LYS A 90 -0.57 -8.89 -6.60
CA LYS A 90 -1.91 -8.58 -7.14
C LYS A 90 -1.86 -8.07 -8.59
N LYS A 91 -0.87 -7.25 -8.95
CA LYS A 91 -0.68 -6.84 -10.37
C LYS A 91 -0.33 -8.03 -11.26
N LEU A 92 0.38 -9.04 -10.74
CA LEU A 92 0.64 -10.28 -11.48
C LEU A 92 -0.62 -11.10 -11.72
N LEU A 93 -1.51 -11.15 -10.74
CA LEU A 93 -2.81 -11.84 -10.81
C LEU A 93 -3.91 -11.01 -11.50
N HIS A 94 -3.57 -9.85 -12.08
CA HIS A 94 -4.57 -8.98 -12.69
C HIS A 94 -5.32 -9.70 -13.83
N PRO A 95 -6.66 -9.66 -13.89
CA PRO A 95 -7.47 -10.43 -14.85
C PRO A 95 -7.08 -10.21 -16.32
N ILE A 96 -6.56 -9.03 -16.66
CA ILE A 96 -6.05 -8.73 -18.01
C ILE A 96 -4.90 -9.65 -18.46
N ARG A 97 -4.16 -10.25 -17.51
CA ARG A 97 -3.09 -11.23 -17.77
C ARG A 97 -3.61 -12.66 -17.88
N SER A 98 -4.74 -12.97 -17.25
CA SER A 98 -5.39 -14.28 -17.30
C SER A 98 -6.51 -14.37 -18.35
N PHE A 99 -6.89 -13.26 -18.99
CA PHE A 99 -7.96 -13.23 -19.97
C PHE A 99 -7.59 -14.12 -21.17
N PRO A 100 -8.32 -15.18 -21.53
CA PRO A 100 -7.94 -16.08 -22.62
C PRO A 100 -7.64 -15.35 -23.92
N THR A 101 -6.60 -15.80 -24.63
CA THR A 101 -6.18 -15.17 -25.88
C THR A 101 -7.30 -15.21 -26.92
N GLU A 102 -8.08 -16.29 -26.94
CA GLU A 102 -9.22 -16.53 -27.82
C GLU A 102 -10.30 -15.46 -27.61
N LEU A 103 -10.68 -15.21 -26.36
CA LEU A 103 -11.67 -14.17 -26.03
C LEU A 103 -11.15 -12.77 -26.38
N LEU A 104 -9.83 -12.53 -26.26
CA LEU A 104 -9.25 -11.24 -26.64
C LEU A 104 -9.30 -11.02 -28.15
N LYS A 105 -9.07 -12.07 -28.93
CA LYS A 105 -9.23 -12.04 -30.39
C LYS A 105 -10.67 -11.73 -30.77
N GLU A 106 -11.64 -12.38 -30.13
CA GLU A 106 -13.07 -12.13 -30.38
C GLU A 106 -13.48 -10.68 -30.10
N VAL A 107 -13.02 -10.12 -28.97
CA VAL A 107 -13.24 -8.71 -28.64
C VAL A 107 -12.63 -7.78 -29.70
N PHE A 108 -11.41 -8.08 -30.17
CA PHE A 108 -10.75 -7.28 -31.22
C PHE A 108 -11.49 -7.35 -32.55
N LEU A 109 -11.94 -8.53 -32.96
CA LEU A 109 -12.71 -8.70 -34.19
C LEU A 109 -14.03 -7.93 -34.10
N HIS A 110 -14.74 -8.06 -32.98
CA HIS A 110 -15.96 -7.31 -32.75
C HIS A 110 -15.74 -5.79 -32.77
N GLY A 111 -14.72 -5.30 -32.06
CA GLY A 111 -14.37 -3.88 -32.03
C GLY A 111 -13.88 -3.33 -33.38
N ALA A 112 -13.30 -4.18 -34.22
CA ALA A 112 -12.93 -3.86 -35.59
C ALA A 112 -14.14 -3.93 -36.56
N GLY A 113 -15.34 -4.27 -36.08
CA GLY A 113 -16.54 -4.32 -36.91
C GLY A 113 -16.61 -5.53 -37.85
N PHE A 114 -15.93 -6.65 -37.53
CA PHE A 114 -16.04 -7.88 -38.32
C PHE A 114 -17.44 -8.50 -38.31
N TYR A 115 -18.24 -8.18 -37.30
CA TYR A 115 -19.59 -8.70 -37.11
C TYR A 115 -20.69 -7.70 -37.53
N SER A 116 -20.34 -6.49 -37.97
CA SER A 116 -21.30 -5.55 -38.54
C SER A 116 -21.57 -5.86 -40.01
N ASP A 117 -22.70 -5.39 -40.54
CA ASP A 117 -23.02 -5.53 -41.96
C ASP A 117 -21.90 -4.88 -42.79
N ALA A 118 -21.48 -5.54 -43.88
CA ALA A 118 -20.43 -5.06 -44.76
C ALA A 118 -20.67 -3.61 -45.21
N ARG A 119 -21.94 -3.25 -45.47
CA ARG A 119 -22.32 -1.87 -45.83
C ARG A 119 -21.99 -0.86 -44.73
N GLU A 120 -22.20 -1.22 -43.47
CA GLU A 120 -21.93 -0.36 -42.32
C GLU A 120 -20.43 -0.27 -42.05
N HIS A 121 -19.72 -1.39 -42.16
CA HIS A 121 -18.26 -1.45 -42.03
C HIS A 121 -17.57 -0.54 -43.08
N PHE A 122 -17.97 -0.63 -44.35
CA PHE A 122 -17.43 0.24 -45.41
C PHE A 122 -17.75 1.74 -45.21
N ARG A 123 -18.91 2.07 -44.64
CA ARG A 123 -19.28 3.47 -44.33
C ARG A 123 -18.44 4.06 -43.20
N SER A 124 -18.02 3.23 -42.25
CA SER A 124 -17.19 3.68 -41.12
C SER A 124 -15.82 4.20 -41.55
N GLY A 125 -15.34 3.80 -42.74
CA GLY A 125 -14.01 4.16 -43.24
C GLY A 125 -12.88 3.47 -42.48
N SER A 126 -13.18 2.54 -41.56
CA SER A 126 -12.16 1.80 -40.82
C SER A 126 -11.44 0.83 -41.74
N HIS A 127 -10.11 0.88 -41.75
CA HIS A 127 -9.26 -0.01 -42.54
C HIS A 127 -7.91 -0.23 -41.87
N SER A 128 -7.25 -1.35 -42.17
CA SER A 128 -5.97 -1.71 -41.55
C SER A 128 -4.83 -0.73 -41.85
N LEU A 129 -4.93 0.10 -42.88
CA LEU A 129 -3.95 1.17 -43.15
C LEU A 129 -4.17 2.45 -42.31
N ASP A 130 -5.26 2.56 -41.55
CA ASP A 130 -5.50 3.70 -40.68
C ASP A 130 -4.84 3.44 -39.33
N VAL A 131 -3.69 4.08 -39.12
CA VAL A 131 -2.89 3.94 -37.89
C VAL A 131 -3.64 4.47 -36.65
N LYS A 132 -4.69 5.27 -36.84
CA LYS A 132 -5.54 5.79 -35.76
C LYS A 132 -6.72 4.89 -35.42
N ALA A 133 -6.93 3.80 -36.17
CA ALA A 133 -8.04 2.87 -35.96
C ALA A 133 -7.56 1.47 -35.54
N ALA A 134 -8.52 0.57 -35.32
CA ALA A 134 -8.21 -0.86 -35.24
C ALA A 134 -7.59 -1.32 -36.58
N PRO A 135 -6.59 -2.21 -36.56
CA PRO A 135 -6.07 -2.93 -35.39
C PRO A 135 -4.93 -2.23 -34.62
N TRP A 136 -4.42 -1.09 -35.10
CA TRP A 136 -3.24 -0.42 -34.53
C TRP A 136 -3.46 0.06 -33.09
N LEU A 137 -4.67 0.52 -32.75
CA LEU A 137 -5.02 0.95 -31.39
C LEU A 137 -4.85 -0.17 -30.35
N TYR A 138 -5.14 -1.43 -30.72
CA TYR A 138 -4.99 -2.56 -29.78
C TYR A 138 -3.53 -2.76 -29.36
N GLY A 139 -2.59 -2.52 -30.28
CA GLY A 139 -1.16 -2.63 -30.01
C GLY A 139 -0.58 -1.56 -29.08
N GLN A 140 -1.33 -0.51 -28.76
CA GLN A 140 -0.91 0.56 -27.85
C GLN A 140 -1.23 0.27 -26.37
N VAL A 141 -2.13 -0.68 -26.10
CA VAL A 141 -2.61 -0.95 -24.73
C VAL A 141 -1.57 -1.73 -23.90
N SER A 142 -1.01 -2.81 -24.45
CA SER A 142 0.01 -3.63 -23.78
C SER A 142 0.79 -4.48 -24.78
N HIS A 143 1.94 -5.02 -24.34
CA HIS A 143 2.71 -6.00 -25.12
C HIS A 143 1.84 -7.20 -25.55
N ARG A 144 1.05 -7.73 -24.61
CA ARG A 144 0.16 -8.87 -24.86
C ARG A 144 -0.90 -8.57 -25.90
N TRP A 145 -1.55 -7.40 -25.83
CA TRP A 145 -2.56 -7.01 -26.82
C TRP A 145 -1.96 -6.84 -28.20
N ARG A 146 -0.74 -6.30 -28.29
CA ARG A 146 0.01 -6.20 -29.55
C ARG A 146 0.30 -7.58 -30.15
N GLU A 147 0.79 -8.51 -29.35
CA GLU A 147 1.05 -9.88 -29.78
C GLU A 147 -0.22 -10.59 -30.29
N VAL A 148 -1.34 -10.42 -29.58
CA VAL A 148 -2.63 -10.98 -30.00
C VAL A 148 -3.14 -10.33 -31.29
N ALA A 149 -3.03 -9.01 -31.42
CA ALA A 149 -3.44 -8.30 -32.63
C ALA A 149 -2.60 -8.73 -33.85
N LEU A 150 -1.28 -8.86 -33.70
CA LEU A 150 -0.38 -9.30 -34.77
C LEU A 150 -0.59 -10.78 -35.14
N SER A 151 -0.93 -11.64 -34.17
CA SER A 151 -1.24 -13.07 -34.40
C SER A 151 -2.68 -13.34 -34.84
N THR A 152 -3.45 -12.31 -35.19
CA THR A 152 -4.84 -12.42 -35.67
C THR A 152 -4.94 -11.84 -37.08
N PRO A 153 -4.64 -12.63 -38.13
CA PRO A 153 -4.56 -12.14 -39.51
C PRO A 153 -5.83 -11.45 -40.02
N LEU A 154 -7.00 -11.90 -39.57
CA LEU A 154 -8.31 -11.34 -39.97
C LEU A 154 -8.37 -9.83 -39.72
N LEU A 155 -7.83 -9.33 -38.60
CA LEU A 155 -7.80 -7.91 -38.28
C LEU A 155 -7.10 -7.04 -39.34
N TRP A 156 -6.20 -7.64 -40.12
CA TRP A 156 -5.37 -6.95 -41.11
C TRP A 156 -5.86 -7.15 -42.54
N ALA A 157 -6.93 -7.93 -42.74
CA ALA A 157 -7.40 -8.32 -44.07
C ALA A 157 -8.09 -7.19 -44.87
N TRP A 158 -8.50 -6.11 -44.21
CA TRP A 158 -9.30 -5.05 -44.82
C TRP A 158 -8.46 -3.83 -45.20
N VAL A 159 -8.52 -3.45 -46.48
CA VAL A 159 -7.86 -2.25 -47.02
C VAL A 159 -8.86 -1.45 -47.83
N LEU A 160 -8.90 -0.14 -47.63
CA LEU A 160 -9.70 0.78 -48.44
C LEU A 160 -8.84 1.37 -49.55
N ILE A 161 -9.29 1.19 -50.79
CA ILE A 161 -8.65 1.73 -51.99
C ILE A 161 -9.48 2.91 -52.49
N PHE A 162 -8.92 4.11 -52.43
CA PHE A 162 -9.54 5.30 -53.01
C PHE A 162 -9.09 5.49 -54.45
N ARG A 163 -10.06 5.68 -55.36
CA ARG A 163 -9.77 6.08 -56.74
C ARG A 163 -9.68 7.59 -56.80
N VAL A 164 -8.48 8.12 -57.05
CA VAL A 164 -8.31 9.55 -57.35
C VAL A 164 -8.74 9.79 -58.79
N ILE A 165 -9.84 10.51 -58.99
CA ILE A 165 -10.26 10.97 -60.32
C ILE A 165 -9.67 12.36 -60.52
N SER A 166 -8.56 12.44 -61.26
CA SER A 166 -7.99 13.71 -61.70
C SER A 166 -8.97 14.41 -62.66
N GLN A 167 -9.65 15.45 -62.18
CA GLN A 167 -10.41 16.36 -63.02
C GLN A 167 -9.42 17.17 -63.87
N ALA A 168 -9.22 16.76 -65.13
CA ALA A 168 -8.55 17.60 -66.11
C ALA A 168 -9.43 18.84 -66.34
N LYS A 169 -8.98 19.99 -65.85
CA LYS A 169 -9.59 21.28 -66.20
C LYS A 169 -9.45 21.49 -67.70
N LEU A 170 -10.54 21.27 -68.44
CA LEU A 170 -10.71 21.79 -69.79
C LEU A 170 -10.68 23.32 -69.69
N LYS A 171 -9.62 23.92 -70.27
CA LYS A 171 -9.57 25.35 -70.59
C LYS A 171 -10.35 25.60 -71.86
#